data_AF-A0AAQ0RVK9-F1
#
_entry.id   AF-A0AAQ0RVK9-F1
#
_cell.length_a   1.000
_cell.length_b   1.000
_cell.length_c   1.000
_cell.angle_alpha   90.00
_cell.angle_beta   90.00
_cell.angle_gamma   90.00
#
_symmetry.space_group_name_H-M   'P 1'
#
loop_
_entity.id
_entity.type
_entity.pdbx_description
1 polymer ?
#
loop_
_entity_poly.entity_id
_entity_poly.type
_entity_poly.pdbx_seq_one_letter_code
_entity_poly.pdbx_strand_id
1 'polypeptide(L)'
;MTQEMAHFSGIVTVEEDNSWRYGEKNTNDSVSVTIVPELFKTADNKYLTGVGPKATTVYIRSGIPLAKITSGANVGSYGPYDKQATDGRQTKIAGLLESMVSVNINLSGWDVDDPLVGMTYRGDIVASKLPVKPESGAVWGGEFYDVEDDVVEPLSVSTGATITAIKLTKDGTNAINGGTATLSNGKTVNITVS
;
A
#
# COMPACT_ATOMS: atom_id res chain seq x y z
N MET A 1 51.01 26.72 -12.66
CA MET A 1 50.00 26.21 -11.73
C MET A 1 48.88 25.60 -12.54
N THR A 2 48.89 24.29 -12.75
CA THR A 2 47.75 23.54 -13.26
C THR A 2 46.75 23.43 -12.12
N GLN A 3 45.64 24.14 -12.21
CA GLN A 3 44.54 24.00 -11.26
C GLN A 3 43.92 22.63 -11.52
N GLU A 4 44.23 21.67 -10.65
CA GLU A 4 43.58 20.37 -10.61
C GLU A 4 42.10 20.62 -10.31
N MET A 5 41.26 20.56 -11.34
CA MET A 5 39.82 20.57 -11.18
C MET A 5 39.45 19.25 -10.49
N ALA A 6 39.39 19.25 -9.16
CA ALA A 6 38.92 18.12 -8.40
C ALA A 6 37.49 17.77 -8.86
N HIS A 7 37.35 16.73 -9.68
CA HIS A 7 36.06 16.15 -10.03
C HIS A 7 35.55 15.38 -8.82
N PHE A 8 34.97 16.09 -7.86
CA PHE A 8 34.26 15.46 -6.75
C PHE A 8 32.97 14.85 -7.32
N SER A 9 32.99 13.53 -7.56
CA SER A 9 31.77 12.75 -7.65
C SER A 9 31.19 12.76 -6.23
N GLY A 10 30.14 13.53 -6.00
CA GLY A 10 29.45 13.47 -4.71
C GLY A 10 29.00 12.04 -4.50
N ILE A 11 29.43 11.40 -3.41
CA ILE A 11 28.95 10.06 -3.07
C ILE A 11 27.45 10.17 -2.86
N VAL A 12 26.69 9.42 -3.64
CA VAL A 12 25.26 9.28 -3.50
C VAL A 12 25.03 7.94 -2.80
N THR A 13 24.48 7.98 -1.59
CA THR A 13 24.16 6.75 -0.84
C THR A 13 22.80 6.24 -1.29
N VAL A 14 22.78 5.02 -1.82
CA VAL A 14 21.56 4.26 -2.08
C VAL A 14 21.35 3.33 -0.89
N GLU A 15 20.23 3.50 -0.22
CA GLU A 15 19.82 2.68 0.91
C GLU A 15 18.63 1.83 0.48
N GLU A 16 18.87 0.53 0.29
CA GLU A 16 17.80 -0.45 0.16
C GLU A 16 17.45 -0.94 1.57
N ASP A 17 16.27 -0.54 2.04
CA ASP A 17 15.74 -0.98 3.33
C ASP A 17 14.45 -1.78 3.12
N ASN A 18 14.55 -3.09 3.32
CA ASN A 18 13.43 -4.03 3.26
C ASN A 18 13.00 -4.50 4.66
N SER A 19 13.46 -3.83 5.73
CA SER A 19 13.19 -4.22 7.12
C SER A 19 11.72 -4.08 7.53
N TRP A 20 10.91 -3.38 6.72
CA TRP A 20 9.45 -3.35 6.83
C TRP A 20 8.79 -4.70 6.54
N ARG A 21 9.47 -5.63 5.85
CA ARG A 21 8.95 -6.97 5.59
C ARG A 21 9.19 -7.86 6.79
N TYR A 22 8.14 -8.54 7.23
CA TYR A 22 8.24 -9.58 8.25
C TYR A 22 8.00 -10.96 7.61
N GLY A 23 8.90 -11.90 7.89
CA GLY A 23 8.78 -13.29 7.43
C GLY A 23 9.04 -13.52 5.93
N GLU A 24 8.71 -14.75 5.49
CA GLU A 24 8.90 -15.21 4.12
C GLU A 24 7.68 -14.88 3.24
N LYS A 25 7.93 -14.48 1.99
CA LYS A 25 6.88 -14.09 1.04
C LYS A 25 6.19 -15.32 0.45
N ASN A 26 4.86 -15.39 0.43
CA ASN A 26 4.17 -16.35 -0.44
C ASN A 26 4.04 -15.81 -1.87
N THR A 27 4.12 -16.71 -2.85
CA THR A 27 4.11 -16.38 -4.28
C THR A 27 2.81 -15.69 -4.75
N ASN A 28 1.72 -15.82 -4.00
CA ASN A 28 0.40 -15.27 -4.36
C ASN A 28 0.08 -13.93 -3.68
N ASP A 29 1.02 -13.32 -2.96
CA ASP A 29 0.77 -12.14 -2.11
C ASP A 29 0.93 -10.81 -2.86
N SER A 30 1.35 -10.88 -4.13
CA SER A 30 1.60 -9.73 -4.98
C SER A 30 0.77 -9.73 -6.26
N VAL A 31 0.55 -8.52 -6.79
CA VAL A 31 -0.02 -8.28 -8.13
C VAL A 31 0.87 -7.28 -8.87
N SER A 32 0.88 -7.36 -10.21
CA SER A 32 1.52 -6.33 -11.04
C SER A 32 0.60 -5.12 -11.21
N VAL A 33 1.13 -3.93 -10.98
CA VAL A 33 0.41 -2.66 -11.12
C VAL A 33 1.23 -1.64 -11.87
N THR A 34 0.58 -0.73 -12.59
CA THR A 34 1.26 0.39 -13.24
C THR A 34 1.30 1.58 -12.30
N ILE A 35 2.50 2.09 -11.98
CA ILE A 35 2.67 3.30 -11.17
C ILE A 35 2.79 4.56 -12.04
N VAL A 36 2.54 5.72 -11.43
CA VAL A 36 2.83 7.04 -12.00
C VAL A 36 4.08 7.63 -11.30
N PRO A 37 5.28 7.53 -11.90
CA PRO A 37 6.54 7.87 -11.24
C PRO A 37 6.60 9.31 -10.72
N GLU A 38 6.03 10.27 -11.47
CA GLU A 38 6.03 11.68 -11.10
C GLU A 38 5.36 11.97 -9.74
N LEU A 39 4.45 11.10 -9.27
CA LEU A 39 3.79 11.26 -7.97
C LEU A 39 4.70 10.96 -6.78
N PHE A 40 5.84 10.30 -6.99
CA PHE A 40 6.83 9.99 -5.96
C PHE A 40 7.84 11.13 -5.77
N LYS A 41 7.84 12.11 -6.67
CA LYS A 41 8.71 13.28 -6.60
C LYS A 41 8.16 14.28 -5.60
N THR A 42 8.85 14.42 -4.47
CA THR A 42 8.47 15.31 -3.36
C THR A 42 9.66 16.15 -2.94
N ALA A 43 9.42 17.35 -2.42
CA ALA A 43 10.50 18.28 -2.05
C ALA A 43 11.40 17.72 -0.92
N ASP A 44 10.84 16.91 -0.03
CA ASP A 44 11.53 16.22 1.06
C ASP A 44 12.14 14.87 0.64
N ASN A 45 11.91 14.43 -0.59
CA ASN A 45 12.37 13.15 -1.14
C ASN A 45 12.00 11.93 -0.28
N LYS A 46 10.90 11.99 0.49
CA LYS A 46 10.53 10.92 1.44
C LYS A 46 10.31 9.55 0.79
N TYR A 47 9.96 9.53 -0.49
CA TYR A 47 9.76 8.31 -1.26
C TYR A 47 11.05 7.80 -1.93
N LEU A 48 12.15 8.55 -1.84
CA LEU A 48 13.33 8.35 -2.67
C LEU A 48 14.58 8.06 -1.84
N THR A 49 15.51 7.36 -2.47
CA THR A 49 16.88 7.16 -2.01
C THR A 49 17.84 7.38 -3.17
N GLY A 50 19.12 7.56 -2.88
CA GLY A 50 20.10 7.93 -3.90
C GLY A 50 19.89 9.34 -4.48
N VAL A 51 19.25 10.24 -3.74
CA VAL A 51 19.07 11.63 -4.19
C VAL A 51 20.33 12.44 -3.90
N GLY A 52 20.78 13.20 -4.89
CA GLY A 52 21.90 14.13 -4.74
C GLY A 52 22.02 15.10 -5.91
N PRO A 53 22.82 16.18 -5.78
CA PRO A 53 22.91 17.24 -6.79
C PRO A 53 23.39 16.79 -8.17
N LYS A 54 24.08 15.64 -8.24
CA LYS A 54 24.61 15.03 -9.47
C LYS A 54 24.01 13.66 -9.76
N ALA A 55 22.93 13.28 -9.07
CA ALA A 55 22.29 12.00 -9.29
C ALA A 55 21.69 11.94 -10.70
N THR A 56 22.18 11.01 -11.51
CA THR A 56 21.60 10.66 -12.82
C THR A 56 20.61 9.51 -12.70
N THR A 57 20.62 8.81 -11.56
CA THR A 57 19.68 7.76 -11.21
C THR A 57 19.29 7.95 -9.76
N VAL A 58 17.99 7.91 -9.49
CA VAL A 58 17.42 7.87 -8.14
C VAL A 58 16.56 6.62 -8.03
N TYR A 59 16.14 6.27 -6.82
CA TYR A 59 15.38 5.06 -6.60
C TYR A 59 14.16 5.34 -5.75
N ILE A 60 13.00 4.85 -6.18
CA ILE A 60 11.77 4.82 -5.39
C ILE A 60 11.89 3.67 -4.39
N ARG A 61 11.80 3.96 -3.09
CA ARG A 61 11.98 2.98 -2.00
C ARG A 61 10.92 1.87 -2.08
N SER A 62 11.27 0.64 -1.70
CA SER A 62 10.29 -0.43 -1.46
C SER A 62 9.46 -0.12 -0.20
N GLY A 63 8.32 -0.79 -0.02
CA GLY A 63 7.48 -0.63 1.18
C GLY A 63 6.63 0.64 1.19
N ILE A 64 6.66 1.46 0.14
CA ILE A 64 5.80 2.64 0.05
C ILE A 64 4.34 2.21 -0.02
N PRO A 65 3.46 2.74 0.84
CA PRO A 65 2.02 2.55 0.72
C PRO A 65 1.50 3.11 -0.61
N LEU A 66 0.93 2.24 -1.43
CA LEU A 66 0.37 2.59 -2.73
C LEU A 66 -1.15 2.70 -2.65
N ALA A 67 -1.71 3.63 -3.42
CA ALA A 67 -3.14 3.81 -3.56
C ALA A 67 -3.53 3.95 -5.04
N LYS A 68 -4.74 3.50 -5.36
CA LYS A 68 -5.26 3.49 -6.73
C LYS A 68 -5.80 4.87 -7.10
N ILE A 69 -5.46 5.33 -8.31
CA ILE A 69 -6.02 6.53 -8.91
C ILE A 69 -7.35 6.18 -9.55
N THR A 70 -8.41 6.90 -9.19
CA THR A 70 -9.79 6.65 -9.62
C THR A 70 -10.40 7.76 -10.47
N SER A 71 -9.69 8.90 -10.63
CA SER A 71 -10.11 9.99 -11.52
C SER A 71 -8.92 10.66 -12.23
N GLY A 72 -9.21 11.43 -13.30
CA GLY A 72 -8.20 12.14 -14.09
C GLY A 72 -7.55 11.31 -15.19
N ALA A 73 -6.36 11.73 -15.64
CA ALA A 73 -5.66 11.12 -16.78
C ALA A 73 -5.02 9.75 -16.46
N ASN A 74 -4.76 9.47 -15.19
CA ASN A 74 -4.03 8.28 -14.73
C ASN A 74 -4.96 7.25 -14.07
N VAL A 75 -6.27 7.27 -14.38
CA VAL A 75 -7.25 6.33 -13.82
C VAL A 75 -6.79 4.88 -14.03
N GLY A 76 -6.82 4.09 -12.96
CA GLY A 76 -6.42 2.68 -12.97
C GLY A 76 -4.95 2.46 -12.59
N SER A 77 -4.11 3.48 -12.71
CA SER A 77 -2.72 3.46 -12.24
C SER A 77 -2.63 3.72 -10.72
N TYR A 78 -1.42 3.64 -10.19
CA TYR A 78 -1.14 3.74 -8.77
C TYR A 78 -0.10 4.82 -8.47
N GLY A 79 -0.17 5.39 -7.29
CA GLY A 79 0.85 6.30 -6.74
C GLY A 79 0.94 6.13 -5.24
N PRO A 80 1.80 6.89 -4.55
CA PRO A 80 1.86 6.86 -3.10
C PRO A 80 0.51 7.28 -2.51
N TYR A 81 0.10 6.61 -1.43
CA TYR A 81 -1.02 7.03 -0.61
C TYR A 81 -0.76 8.46 -0.10
N ASP A 82 -1.78 9.30 -0.22
CA ASP A 82 -1.73 10.69 0.18
C ASP A 82 -3.12 11.16 0.60
N LYS A 83 -3.29 11.45 1.90
CA LYS A 83 -4.54 11.93 2.48
C LYS A 83 -5.07 13.21 1.83
N GLN A 84 -4.17 14.03 1.29
CA GLN A 84 -4.52 15.31 0.68
C GLN A 84 -4.81 15.20 -0.82
N ALA A 85 -4.61 14.01 -1.41
CA ALA A 85 -4.94 13.79 -2.81
C ALA A 85 -6.45 13.90 -3.05
N THR A 86 -6.82 14.25 -4.28
CA THR A 86 -8.21 14.35 -4.73
C THR A 86 -8.54 13.38 -5.87
N ASP A 87 -7.57 12.54 -6.25
CA ASP A 87 -7.61 11.67 -7.43
C ASP A 87 -8.00 10.22 -7.12
N GLY A 88 -8.32 9.91 -5.85
CA GLY A 88 -8.63 8.58 -5.34
C GLY A 88 -7.61 8.06 -4.34
N ARG A 89 -6.36 8.54 -4.39
CA ARG A 89 -5.26 8.06 -3.55
C ARG A 89 -5.44 8.32 -2.05
N GLN A 90 -6.30 9.26 -1.67
CA GLN A 90 -6.63 9.57 -0.28
C GLN A 90 -7.54 8.55 0.40
N THR A 91 -8.20 7.69 -0.39
CA THR A 91 -9.32 6.88 0.11
C THR A 91 -8.88 5.60 0.83
N LYS A 92 -7.90 4.89 0.26
CA LYS A 92 -7.50 3.56 0.73
C LYS A 92 -6.10 3.20 0.23
N ILE A 93 -5.30 2.61 1.11
CA ILE A 93 -4.05 1.95 0.74
C ILE A 93 -4.41 0.62 0.06
N ALA A 94 -3.99 0.44 -1.19
CA ALA A 94 -4.22 -0.78 -1.96
C ALA A 94 -3.20 -1.87 -1.64
N GLY A 95 -1.98 -1.48 -1.27
CA GLY A 95 -0.87 -2.39 -1.01
C GLY A 95 0.43 -1.63 -0.75
N LEU A 96 1.54 -2.35 -0.69
CA LEU A 96 2.88 -1.80 -0.54
C LEU A 96 3.70 -2.08 -1.80
N LEU A 97 4.50 -1.10 -2.25
CA LEU A 97 5.43 -1.28 -3.35
C LEU A 97 6.43 -2.39 -3.00
N GLU A 98 6.50 -3.41 -3.84
CA GLU A 98 7.23 -4.62 -3.51
C GLU A 98 8.74 -4.37 -3.52
N SER A 99 9.26 -3.80 -4.60
CA SER A 99 10.70 -3.66 -4.78
C SER A 99 11.07 -2.23 -5.09
N MET A 100 12.31 -1.89 -4.78
CA MET A 100 12.87 -0.61 -5.16
C MET A 100 12.81 -0.45 -6.68
N VAL A 101 12.43 0.73 -7.17
CA VAL A 101 12.30 1.02 -8.61
C VAL A 101 13.36 2.05 -8.99
N SER A 102 14.21 1.71 -9.96
CA SER A 102 15.18 2.65 -10.52
C SER A 102 14.51 3.67 -11.41
N VAL A 103 14.91 4.93 -11.25
CA VAL A 103 14.45 6.05 -12.05
C VAL A 103 15.67 6.77 -12.62
N ASN A 104 15.81 6.78 -13.93
CA ASN A 104 16.85 7.56 -14.60
C ASN A 104 16.38 9.01 -14.72
N ILE A 105 17.28 9.96 -14.47
CA ILE A 105 17.03 11.39 -14.63
C ILE A 105 17.70 11.82 -15.92
N ASN A 106 16.89 12.15 -16.93
CA ASN A 106 17.36 12.65 -18.21
C ASN A 106 16.94 14.11 -18.42
N LEU A 107 17.31 14.71 -19.55
CA LEU A 107 16.97 16.10 -19.89
C LEU A 107 15.45 16.35 -19.97
N SER A 108 14.66 15.31 -20.20
CA SER A 108 13.19 15.36 -20.34
C SER A 108 12.45 15.13 -19.02
N GLY A 109 13.16 14.75 -17.94
CA GLY A 109 12.57 14.48 -16.63
C GLY A 109 12.90 13.09 -16.09
N TRP A 110 11.95 12.51 -15.37
CA TRP A 110 12.08 11.14 -14.86
C TRP A 110 11.79 10.14 -15.97
N ASP A 111 12.62 9.12 -16.03
CA ASP A 111 12.54 8.04 -16.99
C ASP A 111 12.56 6.71 -16.24
N VAL A 112 11.47 5.97 -16.37
CA VAL A 112 11.29 4.66 -15.75
C VAL A 112 11.07 3.67 -16.87
N ASP A 113 12.04 2.77 -17.07
CA ASP A 113 12.06 1.82 -18.19
C ASP A 113 10.77 1.00 -18.28
N ASP A 114 10.26 0.54 -17.13
CA ASP A 114 8.96 -0.11 -17.02
C ASP A 114 8.21 0.34 -15.74
N PRO A 115 7.09 1.08 -15.87
CA PRO A 115 6.26 1.46 -14.73
C PRO A 115 5.41 0.31 -14.19
N LEU A 116 5.46 -0.89 -14.78
CA LEU A 116 4.82 -2.09 -14.25
C LEU A 116 5.65 -2.69 -13.11
N VAL A 117 5.11 -2.62 -11.89
CA VAL A 117 5.81 -3.01 -10.66
C VAL A 117 5.01 -4.01 -9.85
N GLY A 118 5.69 -4.77 -8.99
CA GLY A 118 5.03 -5.60 -7.98
C GLY A 118 4.43 -4.74 -6.86
N MET A 119 3.19 -5.01 -6.49
CA MET A 119 2.57 -4.49 -5.28
C MET A 119 2.12 -5.68 -4.45
N THR A 120 2.65 -5.79 -3.23
CA THR A 120 2.10 -6.74 -2.25
C THR A 120 0.80 -6.17 -1.69
N TYR A 121 -0.23 -7.01 -1.56
CA TYR A 121 -1.52 -6.63 -0.98
C TYR A 121 -1.85 -7.46 0.27
N ARG A 122 -0.93 -8.29 0.73
CA ARG A 122 -1.07 -9.01 1.99
C ARG A 122 0.28 -9.43 2.56
N GLY A 123 0.29 -9.74 3.85
CA GLY A 123 1.43 -10.26 4.56
C GLY A 123 1.71 -9.53 5.87
N ASP A 124 2.68 -10.06 6.58
CA ASP A 124 3.13 -9.52 7.85
C ASP A 124 4.19 -8.45 7.59
N ILE A 125 4.07 -7.32 8.27
CA ILE A 125 4.98 -6.17 8.13
C ILE A 125 5.40 -5.65 9.49
N VAL A 126 6.44 -4.81 9.51
CA VAL A 126 6.81 -4.00 10.66
C VAL A 126 6.49 -2.55 10.31
N ALA A 127 5.32 -2.05 10.73
CA ALA A 127 4.78 -0.78 10.25
C ALA A 127 5.64 0.42 10.66
N SER A 128 6.34 0.35 11.80
CA SER A 128 7.30 1.37 12.23
C SER A 128 8.52 1.50 11.30
N LYS A 129 8.81 0.48 10.49
CA LYS A 129 9.94 0.45 9.55
C LYS A 129 9.56 0.78 8.11
N LEU A 130 8.29 1.13 7.84
CA LEU A 130 7.90 1.62 6.52
C LEU A 130 8.63 2.93 6.20
N PRO A 131 9.09 3.13 4.95
CA PRO A 131 9.81 4.36 4.57
C PRO A 131 8.94 5.61 4.71
N VAL A 132 7.62 5.45 4.53
CA VAL A 132 6.63 6.49 4.75
C VAL A 132 5.47 5.89 5.52
N LYS A 133 5.38 6.24 6.80
CA LYS A 133 4.30 5.79 7.68
C LYS A 133 2.99 6.50 7.29
N PRO A 134 1.92 5.76 6.94
CA PRO A 134 0.59 6.36 6.81
C PRO A 134 0.16 7.04 8.10
N GLU A 135 -0.66 8.08 8.01
CA GLU A 135 -1.23 8.70 9.20
C GLU A 135 -2.18 7.74 9.94
N SER A 136 -2.37 8.01 11.23
CA SER A 136 -3.33 7.25 12.05
C SER A 136 -4.73 7.29 11.44
N GLY A 137 -5.38 6.12 11.38
CA GLY A 137 -6.69 5.95 10.77
C GLY A 137 -6.69 5.80 9.25
N ALA A 138 -5.52 5.72 8.60
CA ALA A 138 -5.44 5.32 7.20
C ALA A 138 -6.09 3.94 6.99
N VAL A 139 -6.90 3.82 5.94
CA VAL A 139 -7.64 2.59 5.65
C VAL A 139 -6.80 1.67 4.77
N TRP A 140 -6.51 0.48 5.26
CA TRP A 140 -5.81 -0.57 4.52
C TRP A 140 -6.79 -1.45 3.75
N GLY A 141 -6.51 -1.69 2.47
CA GLY A 141 -7.33 -2.50 1.59
C GLY A 141 -6.85 -3.92 1.33
N GLY A 142 -5.60 -4.20 1.68
CA GLY A 142 -5.02 -5.54 1.68
C GLY A 142 -5.35 -6.34 2.94
N GLU A 143 -4.64 -7.44 3.15
CA GLU A 143 -4.65 -8.23 4.40
C GLU A 143 -3.27 -8.11 5.05
N PHE A 144 -3.05 -7.04 5.81
CA PHE A 144 -1.78 -6.77 6.47
C PHE A 144 -1.89 -6.91 7.97
N TYR A 145 -0.85 -7.50 8.56
CA TYR A 145 -0.66 -7.55 10.00
C TYR A 145 0.63 -6.82 10.36
N ASP A 146 0.56 -5.95 11.35
CA ASP A 146 1.72 -5.33 11.97
C ASP A 146 2.28 -6.28 13.03
N VAL A 147 3.56 -6.61 12.91
CA VAL A 147 4.27 -7.52 13.81
C VAL A 147 5.39 -6.75 14.48
N GLU A 148 5.13 -6.31 15.71
CA GLU A 148 6.09 -5.58 16.54
C GLU A 148 6.13 -6.19 17.94
N ASP A 149 7.34 -6.38 18.49
CA ASP A 149 7.56 -6.84 19.86
C ASP A 149 6.72 -8.09 20.24
N ASP A 150 6.70 -9.10 19.35
CA ASP A 150 5.92 -10.34 19.47
C ASP A 150 4.39 -10.16 19.54
N VAL A 151 3.89 -8.97 19.22
CA VAL A 151 2.47 -8.66 19.09
C VAL A 151 2.10 -8.59 17.61
N VAL A 152 0.96 -9.19 17.26
CA VAL A 152 0.42 -9.17 15.90
C VAL A 152 -0.89 -8.39 15.89
N GLU A 153 -0.94 -7.27 15.19
CA GLU A 153 -2.13 -6.42 15.07
C GLU A 153 -2.60 -6.33 13.62
N PRO A 154 -3.89 -6.56 13.31
CA PRO A 154 -4.40 -6.36 11.96
C PRO A 154 -4.42 -4.86 11.61
N LEU A 155 -3.69 -4.47 10.55
CA LEU A 155 -3.73 -3.10 10.00
C LEU A 155 -4.97 -2.87 9.15
N SER A 156 -5.42 -3.94 8.50
CA SER A 156 -6.69 -3.98 7.81
C SER A 156 -7.79 -4.21 8.83
N VAL A 157 -8.78 -3.33 8.89
CA VAL A 157 -10.06 -3.73 9.44
C VAL A 157 -10.56 -4.85 8.52
N SER A 158 -10.52 -6.10 9.00
CA SER A 158 -11.46 -7.08 8.46
C SER A 158 -12.82 -6.45 8.76
N THR A 159 -13.46 -5.86 7.75
CA THR A 159 -14.87 -5.48 7.87
C THR A 159 -15.61 -6.81 7.96
N GLY A 160 -15.59 -7.41 9.15
CA GLY A 160 -16.42 -8.55 9.49
C GLY A 160 -17.82 -8.18 9.05
N ALA A 161 -18.46 -9.08 8.30
CA ALA A 161 -19.73 -8.75 7.70
C ALA A 161 -20.74 -8.42 8.80
N THR A 162 -21.31 -7.22 8.75
CA THR A 162 -22.27 -6.75 9.74
C THR A 162 -23.65 -7.30 9.40
N ILE A 163 -24.50 -7.47 10.41
CA ILE A 163 -25.89 -7.87 10.18
C ILE A 163 -26.63 -6.67 9.60
N THR A 164 -27.19 -6.83 8.39
CA THR A 164 -28.00 -5.79 7.72
C THR A 164 -29.49 -6.02 7.92
N ALA A 165 -29.92 -7.26 8.10
CA ALA A 165 -31.31 -7.61 8.38
C ALA A 165 -31.43 -8.92 9.15
N ILE A 166 -32.48 -9.06 9.96
CA ILE A 166 -32.86 -10.30 10.64
C ILE A 166 -34.30 -10.63 10.27
N LYS A 167 -34.53 -11.87 9.82
CA LYS A 167 -35.87 -12.42 9.61
C LYS A 167 -36.07 -13.59 10.56
N LEU A 168 -37.03 -13.47 11.47
CA LEU A 168 -37.41 -14.56 12.36
C LEU A 168 -38.50 -15.42 11.73
N THR A 169 -38.42 -16.73 11.96
CA THR A 169 -39.38 -17.72 11.49
C THR A 169 -40.22 -18.18 12.68
N LYS A 170 -41.53 -18.30 12.46
CA LYS A 170 -42.48 -18.86 13.43
C LYS A 170 -42.89 -20.26 13.02
N ASP A 171 -43.17 -21.10 14.00
CA ASP A 171 -43.86 -22.38 13.80
C ASP A 171 -45.38 -22.19 13.65
N GLY A 172 -46.11 -23.31 13.47
CA GLY A 172 -47.58 -23.32 13.36
C GLY A 172 -48.32 -22.89 14.64
N THR A 173 -47.62 -22.70 15.75
CA THR A 173 -48.17 -22.22 17.04
C THR A 173 -47.85 -20.74 17.30
N ASN A 174 -47.22 -20.06 16.33
CA ASN A 174 -46.69 -18.70 16.41
C ASN A 174 -45.45 -18.53 17.31
N ALA A 175 -44.84 -19.61 17.80
CA ALA A 175 -43.58 -19.55 18.52
C ALA A 175 -42.41 -19.34 17.54
N ILE A 176 -41.39 -18.58 17.93
CA ILE A 176 -40.19 -18.39 17.10
C ILE A 176 -39.37 -19.68 17.16
N ASN A 177 -39.16 -20.34 16.02
CA ASN A 177 -38.42 -21.60 15.92
C ASN A 177 -37.09 -21.49 15.15
N GLY A 178 -36.73 -20.28 14.71
CA GLY A 178 -35.50 -20.04 13.97
C GLY A 178 -35.50 -18.68 13.29
N GLY A 179 -34.55 -18.49 12.36
CA GLY A 179 -34.50 -17.30 11.52
C GLY A 179 -33.29 -17.28 10.60
N THR A 180 -33.14 -16.20 9.85
CA THR A 180 -31.96 -15.90 9.05
C THR A 180 -31.47 -14.48 9.32
N ALA A 181 -30.15 -14.33 9.44
CA ALA A 181 -29.49 -13.03 9.42
C ALA A 181 -28.89 -12.81 8.02
N THR A 182 -29.18 -11.67 7.41
CA THR A 182 -28.50 -11.22 6.19
C THR A 182 -27.31 -10.38 6.59
N LEU A 183 -26.16 -10.67 5.98
CA LEU A 183 -24.92 -9.97 6.24
C LEU A 183 -24.67 -8.90 5.16
N SER A 184 -23.83 -7.91 5.47
CA SER A 184 -23.46 -6.83 4.56
C SER A 184 -22.75 -7.29 3.29
N ASN A 185 -22.22 -8.52 3.29
CA ASN A 185 -21.62 -9.17 2.13
C ASN A 185 -22.61 -10.00 1.29
N GLY A 186 -23.92 -9.89 1.56
CA GLY A 186 -24.98 -10.60 0.84
C GLY A 186 -25.14 -12.07 1.22
N LYS A 187 -24.32 -12.62 2.13
CA LYS A 187 -24.48 -13.97 2.66
C LYS A 187 -25.58 -14.00 3.73
N THR A 188 -26.15 -15.18 3.95
CA THR A 188 -27.12 -15.43 5.02
C THR A 188 -26.60 -16.46 6.01
N VAL A 189 -26.86 -16.23 7.30
CA VAL A 189 -26.56 -17.15 8.40
C VAL A 189 -27.87 -17.64 9.01
N ASN A 190 -27.98 -18.94 9.28
CA ASN A 190 -29.15 -19.51 9.94
C ASN A 190 -29.07 -19.27 11.46
N ILE A 191 -30.18 -18.82 12.03
CA ILE A 191 -30.37 -18.67 13.47
C ILE A 191 -31.17 -19.88 13.94
N THR A 192 -30.56 -20.70 14.78
CA THR A 192 -31.23 -21.83 15.42
C THR A 192 -31.67 -21.41 16.81
N VAL A 193 -32.92 -21.71 17.15
CA VAL A 193 -33.45 -21.55 18.52
C VAL A 193 -33.41 -22.93 19.17
N SER A 194 -32.66 -23.05 20.27
CA SER A 194 -32.53 -24.27 21.09
C SER A 194 -33.31 -24.15 22.39
#